data_AF-M6W4Z5-F1
#
_entry.id   AF-M6W4Z5-F1
#
_cell.length_a   1.000
_cell.length_b   1.000
_cell.length_c   1.000
_cell.angle_alpha   90.00
_cell.angle_beta   90.00
_cell.angle_gamma   90.00
#
_symmetry.space_group_name_H-M   'P 1'
#
loop_
_entity.id
_entity.type
_entity.pdbx_description
1 polymer ?
#
loop_
_entity_poly.entity_id
_entity_poly.type
_entity_poly.pdbx_seq_one_letter_code
_entity_poly.pdbx_strand_id
1 'polypeptide(L)'
;MVTSKYFLTYLNHGLEYYENLNRVVSIHAYRLPFTAKTPETYFLRGADCWGWATWKRGWDLFEQDGKKLLDNLISENLMYEFDMQGSYPYTQMLKDQIAGKNDSWAIRWYASAFLQNRLTLYPARSLVFNIGLDASGTHCDTTNEYDVELSLSPIRIEKIKIEEDVKVRNLYRDYFRKLSRSSVKDRIFDQVVRLIKRF
;
A
#
# COMPACT_ATOMS: atom_id res chain seq x y z
N MET A 1 6.06 -14.84 2.46
CA MET A 1 5.02 -14.15 3.25
C MET A 1 4.52 -15.08 4.33
N VAL A 2 4.23 -14.57 5.52
CA VAL A 2 3.64 -15.32 6.65
C VAL A 2 2.31 -14.67 7.01
N THR A 3 1.30 -15.46 7.37
CA THR A 3 -0.06 -14.95 7.67
C THR A 3 -0.50 -15.32 9.08
N SER A 4 -1.30 -14.44 9.70
CA SER A 4 -2.04 -14.76 10.92
C SER A 4 -3.06 -15.87 10.66
N LYS A 5 -3.39 -16.66 11.69
CA LYS A 5 -4.45 -17.68 11.62
C LYS A 5 -5.84 -17.12 11.28
N TYR A 6 -6.04 -15.81 11.42
CA TYR A 6 -7.31 -15.14 11.09
C TYR A 6 -7.32 -14.51 9.69
N PHE A 7 -6.24 -14.65 8.90
CA PHE A 7 -6.10 -14.02 7.58
C PHE A 7 -7.24 -14.38 6.62
N LEU A 8 -7.48 -15.67 6.39
CA LEU A 8 -8.53 -16.12 5.47
C LEU A 8 -9.93 -15.77 5.98
N THR A 9 -10.18 -15.89 7.28
CA THR A 9 -11.45 -15.51 7.89
C THR A 9 -11.76 -14.03 7.66
N TYR A 10 -10.78 -13.15 7.82
CA TYR A 10 -10.94 -11.72 7.57
C TYR A 10 -11.23 -11.41 6.10
N LEU A 11 -10.47 -12.01 5.17
CA LEU A 11 -10.68 -11.78 3.74
C LEU A 11 -12.07 -12.27 3.29
N ASN A 12 -12.46 -13.49 3.67
CA ASN A 12 -13.76 -14.05 3.30
C ASN A 12 -14.91 -13.25 3.89
N HIS A 13 -14.83 -12.91 5.19
CA HIS A 13 -15.85 -12.08 5.83
C HIS A 13 -15.97 -10.71 5.16
N GLY A 14 -14.84 -10.08 4.78
CA GLY A 14 -14.86 -8.81 4.05
C GLY A 14 -15.45 -8.94 2.65
N LEU A 15 -15.14 -10.02 1.92
CA LEU A 15 -15.68 -10.29 0.59
C LEU A 15 -17.21 -10.49 0.64
N GLU A 16 -17.70 -11.22 1.63
CA GLU A 16 -19.14 -11.45 1.85
C GLU A 16 -19.83 -10.14 2.27
N TYR A 17 -19.27 -9.43 3.26
CA TYR A 17 -19.90 -8.24 3.83
C TYR A 17 -20.01 -7.08 2.82
N TYR A 18 -19.02 -6.92 1.94
CA TYR A 18 -18.96 -5.83 0.95
C TYR A 18 -19.30 -6.26 -0.48
N GLU A 19 -19.85 -7.46 -0.68
CA GLU A 19 -20.11 -8.05 -2.01
C GLU A 19 -20.85 -7.09 -2.94
N ASN A 20 -21.94 -6.50 -2.46
CA ASN A 20 -22.84 -5.62 -3.22
C ASN A 20 -22.44 -4.14 -3.21
N LEU A 21 -21.33 -3.78 -2.55
CA LEU A 21 -20.87 -2.40 -2.43
C LEU A 21 -19.79 -2.10 -3.48
N ASN A 22 -20.22 -1.66 -4.67
CA ASN A 22 -19.34 -1.37 -5.82
C ASN A 22 -18.26 -0.30 -5.56
N ARG A 23 -18.40 0.52 -4.52
CA ARG A 23 -17.35 1.48 -4.12
C ARG A 23 -16.15 0.78 -3.50
N VAL A 24 -16.33 -0.42 -2.92
CA VAL A 24 -15.26 -1.24 -2.36
C VAL A 24 -14.74 -2.19 -3.44
N VAL A 25 -13.43 -2.14 -3.69
CA VAL A 25 -12.78 -2.92 -4.76
C VAL A 25 -11.90 -4.04 -4.21
N SER A 26 -11.38 -3.90 -3.00
CA SER A 26 -10.46 -4.89 -2.42
C SER A 26 -10.58 -4.95 -0.90
N ILE A 27 -10.26 -6.11 -0.35
CA ILE A 27 -10.02 -6.33 1.08
C ILE A 27 -8.53 -6.60 1.22
N HIS A 28 -7.82 -5.77 1.97
CA HIS A 28 -6.38 -5.85 2.15
C HIS A 28 -6.06 -6.21 3.60
N ALA A 29 -4.98 -6.96 3.83
CA ALA A 29 -4.70 -7.57 5.13
C ALA A 29 -3.39 -7.09 5.76
N TYR A 30 -2.64 -6.22 5.10
CA TYR A 30 -1.45 -5.58 5.66
C TYR A 30 -1.75 -4.17 6.20
N ARG A 31 -0.99 -3.75 7.21
CA ARG A 31 -1.04 -2.40 7.77
C ARG A 31 0.40 -1.96 8.07
N LEU A 32 0.76 -0.73 7.69
CA LEU A 32 2.06 -0.15 8.03
C LEU A 32 2.29 -0.08 9.55
N PRO A 33 3.54 -0.26 10.04
CA PRO A 33 3.85 -0.34 11.47
C PRO A 33 3.97 1.03 12.15
N PHE A 34 2.93 1.87 12.03
CA PHE A 34 2.78 3.07 12.84
C PHE A 34 2.07 2.79 14.17
N THR A 35 2.43 3.51 15.22
CA THR A 35 1.94 3.27 16.60
C THR A 35 0.58 3.89 16.90
N ALA A 36 0.12 4.85 16.08
CA ALA A 36 -1.15 5.53 16.28
C ALA A 36 -2.34 4.56 16.19
N LYS A 37 -3.34 4.76 17.05
CA LYS A 37 -4.57 3.96 17.06
C LYS A 37 -5.47 4.33 15.87
N THR A 38 -6.14 3.32 15.31
CA THR A 38 -7.14 3.46 14.25
C THR A 38 -8.43 2.72 14.67
N PRO A 39 -9.57 2.95 13.99
CA PRO A 39 -10.69 2.03 14.05
C PRO A 39 -10.25 0.61 13.64
N GLU A 40 -11.01 -0.42 14.06
CA GLU A 40 -10.72 -1.84 13.76
C GLU A 40 -10.54 -2.11 12.25
N THR A 41 -11.32 -1.41 11.44
CA THR A 41 -11.18 -1.38 9.98
C THR A 41 -11.41 0.02 9.45
N TYR A 42 -10.77 0.37 8.34
CA TYR A 42 -10.90 1.66 7.68
C TYR A 42 -10.70 1.51 6.17
N PHE A 43 -11.15 2.50 5.41
CA PHE A 43 -10.97 2.53 3.96
C PHE A 43 -9.86 3.50 3.57
N LEU A 44 -9.04 3.09 2.60
CA LEU A 44 -8.15 3.98 1.86
C LEU A 44 -8.50 3.91 0.38
N ARG A 45 -8.26 5.01 -0.35
CA ARG A 45 -8.45 5.06 -1.80
C ARG A 45 -7.31 4.34 -2.52
N GLY A 46 -7.64 3.61 -3.58
CA GLY A 46 -6.69 2.79 -4.34
C GLY A 46 -6.71 1.32 -3.91
N ALA A 47 -5.66 0.59 -4.26
CA ALA A 47 -5.48 -0.82 -3.92
C ALA A 47 -4.02 -1.16 -3.64
N ASP A 48 -3.77 -2.26 -2.94
CA ASP A 48 -2.44 -2.66 -2.48
C ASP A 48 -2.28 -4.19 -2.56
N CYS A 49 -1.04 -4.69 -2.55
CA CYS A 49 -0.70 -6.03 -3.04
C CYS A 49 -0.23 -7.04 -1.97
N TRP A 50 0.02 -6.61 -0.73
CA TRP A 50 0.45 -7.51 0.35
C TRP A 50 -0.72 -8.19 1.08
N GLY A 51 -1.13 -9.33 0.52
CA GLY A 51 -2.20 -10.17 1.05
C GLY A 51 -3.55 -9.48 0.98
N TRP A 52 -4.24 -9.70 -0.12
CA TRP A 52 -5.49 -9.04 -0.45
C TRP A 52 -6.41 -10.02 -1.17
N ALA A 53 -7.69 -9.65 -1.24
CA ALA A 53 -8.69 -10.34 -2.01
C ALA A 53 -9.58 -9.31 -2.73
N THR A 54 -10.06 -9.68 -3.92
CA THR A 54 -11.00 -8.88 -4.69
C THR A 54 -12.05 -9.78 -5.33
N TRP A 55 -13.16 -9.19 -5.72
CA TRP A 55 -14.17 -9.83 -6.56
C TRP A 55 -13.76 -9.71 -8.03
N LYS A 56 -14.31 -10.58 -8.89
CA LYS A 56 -14.17 -10.42 -10.34
C LYS A 56 -14.54 -9.00 -10.81
N ARG A 57 -15.65 -8.44 -10.31
CA ARG A 57 -16.07 -7.06 -10.60
C ARG A 57 -15.03 -5.99 -10.23
N GLY A 58 -14.18 -6.26 -9.25
CA GLY A 58 -13.08 -5.38 -8.88
C GLY A 58 -11.91 -5.54 -9.83
N TRP A 59 -11.49 -6.79 -10.09
CA TRP A 59 -10.38 -7.07 -11.00
C TRP A 59 -10.62 -6.61 -12.44
N ASP A 60 -11.87 -6.64 -12.91
CA ASP A 60 -12.25 -6.13 -14.23
C ASP A 60 -11.96 -4.63 -14.42
N LEU A 61 -11.68 -3.89 -13.34
CA LEU A 61 -11.29 -2.48 -13.37
C LEU A 61 -9.80 -2.27 -13.66
N PHE A 62 -8.99 -3.34 -13.65
CA PHE A 62 -7.55 -3.26 -13.85
C PHE A 62 -7.21 -2.82 -15.28
N GLU A 63 -6.51 -1.70 -15.40
CA GLU A 63 -5.94 -1.21 -16.65
C GLU A 63 -4.48 -1.64 -16.74
N GLN A 64 -4.15 -2.31 -17.85
CA GLN A 64 -2.81 -2.86 -18.07
C GLN A 64 -1.86 -1.81 -18.67
N ASP A 65 -2.38 -0.84 -19.41
CA ASP A 65 -1.60 0.22 -20.02
C ASP A 65 -1.22 1.28 -18.99
N GLY A 66 0.02 1.20 -18.51
CA GLY A 66 0.60 2.18 -17.58
C GLY A 66 0.63 3.60 -18.14
N LYS A 67 0.81 3.76 -19.47
CA LYS A 67 0.84 5.08 -20.09
C LYS A 67 -0.53 5.73 -20.05
N LYS A 68 -1.59 4.98 -20.35
CA LYS A 68 -2.97 5.45 -20.23
C LYS A 68 -3.31 5.88 -18.79
N LEU A 69 -2.86 5.11 -17.80
CA LEU A 69 -3.01 5.46 -16.38
C LEU A 69 -2.30 6.77 -16.03
N LEU A 70 -1.04 6.93 -16.49
CA LEU A 70 -0.27 8.15 -16.25
C LEU A 70 -0.88 9.37 -16.94
N ASP A 71 -1.33 9.24 -18.18
CA ASP A 71 -1.98 10.31 -18.94
C ASP A 71 -3.25 10.80 -18.21
N ASN A 72 -4.08 9.88 -17.70
CA ASN A 72 -5.27 10.23 -16.91
C ASN A 72 -4.91 10.97 -15.60
N LEU A 73 -3.89 10.51 -14.88
CA LEU A 73 -3.41 11.18 -13.66
C LEU A 73 -2.96 12.62 -13.94
N ILE A 74 -2.35 12.86 -15.09
CA ILE A 74 -1.92 14.19 -15.53
C ILE A 74 -3.12 15.04 -15.92
N SER A 75 -4.02 14.53 -16.76
CA SER A 75 -5.17 15.29 -17.26
C SER A 75 -6.14 15.69 -16.15
N GLU A 76 -6.28 14.87 -15.12
CA GLU A 76 -7.13 15.14 -13.95
C GLU A 76 -6.38 15.91 -12.84
N ASN A 77 -5.10 16.25 -13.03
CA ASN A 77 -4.25 16.91 -12.03
C ASN A 77 -4.18 16.18 -10.68
N LEU A 78 -4.15 14.84 -10.71
CA LEU A 78 -4.22 13.99 -9.52
C LEU A 78 -2.87 13.51 -9.00
N MET A 79 -1.75 13.77 -9.69
CA MET A 79 -0.43 13.23 -9.33
C MET A 79 -0.01 13.54 -7.89
N TYR A 80 -0.26 14.75 -7.39
CA TYR A 80 0.09 15.12 -6.01
C TYR A 80 -0.70 14.29 -4.98
N GLU A 81 -1.98 14.04 -5.24
CA GLU A 81 -2.81 13.20 -4.37
C GLU A 81 -2.43 11.73 -4.50
N PHE A 82 -2.15 11.26 -5.71
CA PHE A 82 -1.70 9.91 -6.03
C PHE A 82 -0.42 9.55 -5.28
N ASP A 83 0.53 10.49 -5.19
CA ASP A 83 1.78 10.40 -4.42
C ASP A 83 1.61 10.60 -2.91
N MET A 84 0.38 10.45 -2.40
CA MET A 84 0.02 10.72 -1.01
C MET A 84 0.58 12.07 -0.53
N GLN A 85 0.27 13.15 -1.27
CA GLN A 85 0.76 14.50 -0.96
C GLN A 85 2.29 14.59 -0.94
N GLY A 86 2.92 13.96 -1.93
CA GLY A 86 4.38 13.90 -2.11
C GLY A 86 5.12 13.09 -1.05
N SER A 87 4.43 12.23 -0.29
CA SER A 87 5.08 11.40 0.73
C SER A 87 5.60 10.08 0.20
N TYR A 88 5.04 9.57 -0.89
CA TYR A 88 5.43 8.29 -1.49
C TYR A 88 5.46 8.38 -3.02
N PRO A 89 6.49 7.84 -3.70
CA PRO A 89 6.75 8.15 -5.11
C PRO A 89 5.94 7.27 -6.10
N TYR A 90 4.63 7.14 -5.91
CA TYR A 90 3.79 6.27 -6.76
C TYR A 90 3.83 6.64 -8.25
N THR A 91 3.81 7.94 -8.57
CA THR A 91 3.93 8.45 -9.95
C THR A 91 5.26 8.03 -10.57
N GLN A 92 6.35 8.08 -9.80
CA GLN A 92 7.66 7.64 -10.28
C GLN A 92 7.69 6.12 -10.49
N MET A 93 7.10 5.34 -9.58
CA MET A 93 6.97 3.89 -9.73
C MET A 93 6.21 3.51 -11.01
N LEU A 94 5.14 4.24 -11.34
CA LEU A 94 4.36 4.03 -12.56
C LEU A 94 5.19 4.39 -13.80
N LYS A 95 5.92 5.51 -13.78
CA LYS A 95 6.84 5.90 -14.85
C LYS A 95 7.94 4.86 -15.08
N ASP A 96 8.52 4.32 -14.01
CA ASP A 96 9.54 3.29 -14.11
C ASP A 96 8.97 1.96 -14.63
N GLN A 97 7.70 1.66 -14.33
CA GLN A 97 6.99 0.52 -14.90
C GLN A 97 6.78 0.70 -16.41
N ILE A 98 6.33 1.87 -16.85
CA ILE A 98 6.17 2.21 -18.28
C ILE A 98 7.50 2.14 -19.02
N ALA A 99 8.58 2.58 -18.39
CA ALA A 99 9.94 2.54 -18.95
C ALA A 99 10.57 1.13 -18.94
N GLY A 100 9.87 0.11 -18.45
CA GLY A 100 10.38 -1.26 -18.38
C GLY A 100 11.47 -1.48 -17.32
N LYS A 101 11.66 -0.55 -16.39
CA LYS A 101 12.63 -0.69 -15.28
C LYS A 101 12.10 -1.59 -14.15
N ASN A 102 10.78 -1.76 -14.09
CA ASN A 102 10.12 -2.74 -13.23
C ASN A 102 8.91 -3.34 -13.95
N ASP A 103 8.55 -4.58 -13.62
CA ASP A 103 7.35 -5.24 -14.15
C ASP A 103 6.24 -5.34 -13.07
N SER A 104 6.12 -4.31 -12.24
CA SER A 104 5.17 -4.33 -11.13
C SER A 104 3.75 -4.15 -11.65
N TRP A 105 2.94 -5.21 -11.58
CA TRP A 105 1.49 -5.10 -11.81
C TRP A 105 0.80 -4.31 -10.70
N ALA A 106 1.37 -4.28 -9.49
CA ALA A 106 0.75 -3.68 -8.31
C ALA A 106 0.58 -2.16 -8.43
N ILE A 107 1.54 -1.44 -9.03
CA ILE A 107 1.39 0.01 -9.22
C ILE A 107 0.28 0.35 -10.20
N ARG A 108 0.10 -0.46 -11.25
CA ARG A 108 -1.02 -0.34 -12.20
C ARG A 108 -2.35 -0.65 -11.52
N TRP A 109 -2.37 -1.62 -10.61
CA TRP A 109 -3.57 -1.93 -9.83
C TRP A 109 -3.97 -0.80 -8.89
N TYR A 110 -3.01 -0.24 -8.14
CA TYR A 110 -3.22 0.95 -7.32
C TYR A 110 -3.76 2.12 -8.16
N ALA A 111 -3.13 2.44 -9.30
CA ALA A 111 -3.57 3.51 -10.20
C ALA A 111 -4.98 3.29 -10.75
N SER A 112 -5.29 2.06 -11.19
CA SER A 112 -6.61 1.70 -11.72
C SER A 112 -7.72 1.95 -10.70
N ALA A 113 -7.53 1.48 -9.46
CA ALA A 113 -8.47 1.69 -8.37
C ALA A 113 -8.55 3.17 -7.94
N PHE A 114 -7.40 3.85 -7.88
CA PHE A 114 -7.30 5.24 -7.44
C PHE A 114 -8.02 6.20 -8.39
N LEU A 115 -7.79 6.10 -9.70
CA LEU A 115 -8.46 6.94 -10.72
C LEU A 115 -9.98 6.76 -10.71
N GLN A 116 -10.45 5.54 -10.39
CA GLN A 116 -11.87 5.24 -10.32
C GLN A 116 -12.51 5.51 -8.94
N ASN A 117 -11.79 6.20 -8.04
CA ASN A 117 -12.25 6.52 -6.68
C ASN A 117 -12.73 5.28 -5.89
N ARG A 118 -12.09 4.14 -6.11
CA ARG A 118 -12.40 2.89 -5.41
C ARG A 118 -11.69 2.83 -4.07
N LEU A 119 -12.34 2.16 -3.12
CA LEU A 119 -11.88 2.00 -1.75
C LEU A 119 -11.42 0.57 -1.49
N THR A 120 -10.35 0.44 -0.71
CA THR A 120 -9.87 -0.83 -0.19
C THR A 120 -10.03 -0.86 1.32
N LEU A 121 -10.56 -1.95 1.86
CA LEU A 121 -10.69 -2.14 3.31
C LEU A 121 -9.32 -2.56 3.88
N TYR A 122 -8.89 -1.91 4.95
CA TYR A 122 -7.66 -2.21 5.68
C TYR A 122 -7.98 -2.56 7.14
N PRO A 123 -7.14 -3.38 7.80
CA PRO A 123 -7.30 -3.71 9.21
C PRO A 123 -6.51 -2.75 10.10
N ALA A 124 -6.89 -2.66 11.37
CA ALA A 124 -6.13 -1.98 12.42
C ALA A 124 -4.85 -2.72 12.82
N ARG A 125 -4.72 -4.00 12.48
CA ARG A 125 -3.55 -4.83 12.81
C ARG A 125 -3.24 -5.71 11.61
N SER A 126 -1.96 -5.84 11.27
CA SER A 126 -1.58 -6.63 10.12
C SER A 126 -1.91 -8.10 10.34
N LEU A 127 -2.50 -8.73 9.33
CA LEU A 127 -2.71 -10.19 9.27
C LEU A 127 -1.68 -10.86 8.35
N VAL A 128 -0.78 -10.07 7.77
CA VAL A 128 0.25 -10.49 6.82
C VAL A 128 1.59 -9.89 7.24
N PHE A 129 2.65 -10.68 7.15
CA PHE A 129 4.02 -10.22 7.31
C PHE A 129 4.84 -10.62 6.08
N ASN A 130 5.41 -9.61 5.42
CA ASN A 130 6.22 -9.82 4.23
C ASN A 130 7.67 -10.12 4.60
N ILE A 131 8.00 -11.41 4.67
CA ILE A 131 9.38 -11.89 4.91
C ILE A 131 10.31 -11.76 3.69
N GLY A 132 9.89 -11.18 2.56
CA GLY A 132 10.73 -11.03 1.38
C GLY A 132 11.67 -9.81 1.40
N LEU A 133 11.63 -8.99 2.45
CA LEU A 133 12.46 -7.79 2.62
C LEU A 133 13.78 -8.06 3.37
N ASP A 134 14.08 -9.34 3.59
CA ASP A 134 15.28 -9.86 4.27
C ASP A 134 16.44 -10.19 3.30
N ALA A 135 16.39 -9.65 2.08
CA ALA A 135 17.26 -9.97 0.93
C ALA A 135 17.05 -11.36 0.29
N SER A 136 16.02 -12.12 0.67
CA SER A 136 15.58 -13.32 -0.08
C SER A 136 14.56 -13.00 -1.18
N GLY A 137 13.96 -11.80 -1.17
CA GLY A 137 13.02 -11.33 -2.20
C GLY A 137 13.71 -10.82 -3.46
N THR A 138 13.04 -10.99 -4.60
CA THR A 138 13.59 -10.73 -5.95
C THR A 138 13.99 -9.26 -6.23
N HIS A 139 13.62 -8.31 -5.37
CA HIS A 139 13.75 -6.86 -5.65
C HIS A 139 14.05 -5.95 -4.43
N CYS A 140 14.62 -6.41 -3.31
CA CYS A 140 14.81 -5.55 -2.12
C CYS A 140 16.17 -5.65 -1.42
N ASP A 141 16.74 -4.49 -1.08
CA ASP A 141 17.77 -4.34 -0.05
C ASP A 141 17.15 -4.60 1.35
N THR A 142 17.94 -5.09 2.31
CA THR A 142 17.46 -5.46 3.65
C THR A 142 16.86 -4.26 4.41
N THR A 143 15.60 -4.32 4.82
CA THR A 143 14.96 -3.28 5.67
C THR A 143 13.93 -3.90 6.62
N ASN A 144 13.85 -3.37 7.86
CA ASN A 144 12.81 -3.71 8.85
C ASN A 144 11.73 -2.63 8.96
N GLU A 145 11.75 -1.61 8.10
CA GLU A 145 10.80 -0.48 8.14
C GLU A 145 9.36 -0.88 7.80
N TYR A 146 9.15 -2.09 7.27
CA TYR A 146 7.83 -2.61 6.94
C TYR A 146 7.44 -3.80 7.82
N ASP A 147 8.28 -4.14 8.82
CA ASP A 147 8.05 -5.26 9.71
C ASP A 147 6.85 -5.02 10.62
N VAL A 148 6.05 -6.07 10.77
CA VAL A 148 4.80 -6.02 11.52
C VAL A 148 4.68 -7.23 12.42
N GLU A 149 4.07 -7.01 13.58
CA GLU A 149 3.57 -8.11 14.39
C GLU A 149 2.23 -8.59 13.82
N LEU A 150 2.13 -9.91 13.58
CA LEU A 150 0.89 -10.52 13.12
C LEU A 150 -0.18 -10.46 14.21
N SER A 151 -1.41 -10.12 13.81
CA SER A 151 -2.52 -10.04 14.76
C SER A 151 -2.81 -11.40 15.40
N LEU A 152 -2.86 -11.42 16.73
CA LEU A 152 -3.18 -12.59 17.55
C LEU A 152 -4.67 -12.71 17.88
N SER A 153 -5.48 -11.76 17.43
CA SER A 153 -6.94 -11.72 17.58
C SER A 153 -7.63 -11.46 16.23
N PRO A 154 -8.89 -11.88 16.05
CA PRO A 154 -9.62 -11.59 14.81
C PRO A 154 -9.83 -10.08 14.65
N ILE A 155 -9.83 -9.61 13.40
CA ILE A 155 -10.25 -8.26 13.05
C ILE A 155 -11.77 -8.24 12.90
N ARG A 156 -12.44 -7.31 13.57
CA ARG A 156 -13.89 -7.17 13.46
C ARG A 156 -14.23 -6.21 12.32
N ILE A 157 -15.05 -6.66 11.39
CA ILE A 157 -15.63 -5.81 10.36
C ILE A 157 -16.92 -5.23 10.93
N GLU A 158 -16.95 -3.91 11.09
CA GLU A 158 -18.09 -3.18 11.63
C GLU A 158 -18.69 -2.27 10.56
N LYS A 159 -19.91 -1.78 10.82
CA LYS A 159 -20.54 -0.78 9.95
C LYS A 159 -19.81 0.56 10.07
N ILE A 160 -18.90 0.80 9.14
CA ILE A 160 -18.17 2.07 8.96
C ILE A 160 -18.71 2.84 7.76
N LYS A 161 -18.39 4.13 7.67
CA LYS A 161 -18.74 4.95 6.50
C LYS A 161 -17.97 4.46 5.28
N ILE A 162 -18.63 4.43 4.13
CA ILE A 162 -18.02 4.05 2.84
C ILE A 162 -17.36 5.28 2.22
N GLU A 163 -16.28 5.74 2.85
CA GLU A 163 -15.46 6.88 2.42
C GLU A 163 -14.02 6.66 2.89
N GLU A 164 -13.04 7.30 2.26
CA GLU A 164 -11.65 7.24 2.71
C GLU A 164 -11.51 7.87 4.09
N ASP A 165 -10.85 7.16 5.01
CA ASP A 165 -10.52 7.70 6.32
C ASP A 165 -9.32 8.65 6.20
N VAL A 166 -9.61 9.95 6.08
CA VAL A 166 -8.60 11.00 5.93
C VAL A 166 -7.61 11.04 7.10
N LYS A 167 -8.06 10.70 8.33
CA LYS A 167 -7.15 10.67 9.49
C LYS A 167 -6.15 9.54 9.34
N VAL A 168 -6.60 8.36 8.95
CA VAL A 168 -5.71 7.21 8.74
C VAL A 168 -4.82 7.42 7.51
N ARG A 169 -5.34 7.99 6.42
CA ARG A 169 -4.53 8.40 5.26
C ARG A 169 -3.35 9.29 5.67
N ASN A 170 -3.59 10.26 6.55
CA ASN A 170 -2.54 11.14 7.06
C ASN A 170 -1.48 10.37 7.87
N LEU A 171 -1.87 9.32 8.61
CA LEU A 171 -0.91 8.46 9.32
C LEU A 171 0.02 7.72 8.34
N TYR A 172 -0.53 7.18 7.24
CA TYR A 172 0.27 6.55 6.18
C TYR A 172 1.24 7.55 5.54
N ARG A 173 0.75 8.74 5.18
CA ARG A 173 1.57 9.84 4.65
C ARG A 173 2.73 10.20 5.58
N ASP A 174 2.44 10.40 6.86
CA ASP A 174 3.44 10.83 7.83
C ASP A 174 4.47 9.72 8.10
N TYR A 175 4.03 8.46 8.05
CA TYR A 175 4.91 7.30 8.09
C TYR A 175 5.87 7.28 6.89
N PHE A 176 5.36 7.42 5.66
CA PHE A 176 6.21 7.45 4.46
C PHE A 176 7.20 8.63 4.45
N ARG A 177 6.79 9.81 4.93
CA ARG A 177 7.70 10.95 5.11
C ARG A 177 8.82 10.64 6.10
N LYS A 178 8.53 9.90 7.17
CA LYS A 178 9.55 9.46 8.13
C LYS A 178 10.56 8.52 7.45
N LEU A 179 10.10 7.52 6.70
CA LEU A 179 10.96 6.58 5.98
C LEU A 179 11.89 7.28 4.99
N SER A 180 11.33 8.18 4.17
CA SER A 180 12.10 8.96 3.20
C SER A 180 13.22 9.76 3.87
N ARG A 181 12.95 10.38 5.03
CA ARG A 181 13.97 11.12 5.80
C ARG A 181 15.04 10.21 6.39
N SER A 182 14.69 9.02 6.87
CA SER A 182 15.65 8.02 7.36
C SER A 182 16.57 7.58 6.23
N SER A 183 16.01 7.19 5.09
CA SER A 183 16.77 6.77 3.90
C SER A 183 17.75 7.84 3.41
N VAL A 184 17.35 9.12 3.45
CA VAL A 184 18.26 10.24 3.11
C VAL A 184 19.40 10.37 4.13
N LYS A 185 19.12 10.23 5.44
CA LYS A 185 20.16 10.28 6.48
C LYS A 185 21.16 9.14 6.34
N ASP A 186 20.69 7.92 6.07
CA ASP A 186 21.54 6.74 5.91
C ASP A 186 22.46 6.89 4.70
N ARG A 187 21.93 7.41 3.57
CA ARG A 187 22.74 7.73 2.38
C ARG A 187 23.84 8.76 2.66
N ILE A 188 23.53 9.81 3.44
CA ILE A 188 24.53 10.83 3.82
C ILE A 188 25.58 10.23 4.76
N PHE A 189 25.15 9.44 5.75
CA PHE A 189 26.06 8.77 6.67
C PHE A 189 27.02 7.82 5.94
N ASP A 190 26.50 6.99 5.04
CA ASP A 190 27.33 6.08 4.22
C ASP A 190 28.34 6.83 3.35
N GLN A 191 27.95 7.98 2.77
CA GLN A 191 28.86 8.83 2.00
C GLN A 191 29.99 9.39 2.90
N VAL A 192 29.66 9.86 4.10
CA VAL A 192 30.64 10.37 5.06
C VAL A 192 31.58 9.26 5.56
N VAL A 193 31.06 8.07 5.88
CA VAL A 193 31.87 6.91 6.29
C VAL A 193 32.83 6.48 5.18
N ARG A 194 32.38 6.47 3.91
CA ARG A 194 33.24 6.17 2.75
C ARG A 194 34.33 7.21 2.54
N LEU A 195 34.06 8.47 2.85
CA LEU A 195 35.06 9.56 2.81
C LEU A 195 36.08 9.43 3.93
N ILE A 196 35.66 9.09 5.15
CA ILE A 196 36.55 8.92 6.31
C ILE A 196 37.43 7.68 6.16
N LYS A 197 36.90 6.56 5.64
CA LYS A 197 37.68 5.32 5.39
C LYS A 197 38.65 5.41 4.20
N ARG A 198 38.67 6.54 3.49
CA ARG A 198 39.63 6.83 2.39
C ARG A 198 40.83 7.66 2.86
N PHE A 199 40.88 8.03 4.14
CA PHE A 199 42.05 8.57 4.83
C PHE A 199 42.56 7.56 5.86
#